data_AF-A0A284RE83-F1
#
_entry.id   AF-A0A284RE83-F1
#
_cell.length_a   1.000
_cell.length_b   1.000
_cell.length_c   1.000
_cell.angle_alpha   90.00
_cell.angle_beta   90.00
_cell.angle_gamma   90.00
#
_symmetry.space_group_name_H-M   'P 1'
#
loop_
_entity.id
_entity.type
_entity.pdbx_description
1 polymer ?
#
loop_
_entity_poly.entity_id
_entity_poly.type
_entity_poly.pdbx_seq_one_letter_code
_entity_poly.pdbx_strand_id
1 'polypeptide(L)'
;MSTGTISLEGAKDSLKEAVIFPIKFPQLFTGKRTPWNGILFYGPPGTGKSYLTQAIVTEAKSTFFSISSCDLISKWQGDSEGLIKQLFEFAHESKPSIIFIDEIDSLAGSRNEGESEGSRQIKMELLVQMNGVGQDNTGVLILGATNIPWQVAT
;
A
#
# COMPACT_ATOMS: atom_id res chain seq x y z
N MET A 1 -12.64 -0.79 -6.64
CA MET A 1 -11.29 -1.19 -6.20
C MET A 1 -11.40 -2.60 -5.63
N SER A 2 -10.63 -3.56 -6.14
CA SER A 2 -10.62 -4.92 -5.60
C SER A 2 -9.57 -4.96 -4.48
N THR A 3 -10.01 -5.00 -3.23
CA THR A 3 -9.14 -5.01 -2.05
C THR A 3 -9.32 -6.33 -1.31
N GLY A 4 -8.22 -6.94 -0.89
CA GLY A 4 -8.23 -8.16 -0.08
C GLY A 4 -7.52 -7.99 1.26
N THR A 5 -8.03 -8.68 2.27
CA THR A 5 -7.45 -8.78 3.62
C THR A 5 -6.89 -10.18 3.83
N ILE A 6 -5.64 -10.27 4.30
CA ILE A 6 -4.92 -11.54 4.35
C ILE A 6 -4.39 -11.78 5.78
N SER A 7 -4.78 -12.91 6.38
CA SER A 7 -4.22 -13.40 7.65
C SER A 7 -2.94 -14.22 7.41
N LEU A 8 -1.95 -14.10 8.30
CA LEU A 8 -0.58 -14.61 8.13
C LEU A 8 -0.46 -16.11 7.85
N GLU A 9 -1.38 -16.95 8.33
CA GLU A 9 -1.32 -18.41 8.14
C GLU A 9 -1.62 -18.85 6.69
N GLY A 10 -2.39 -18.08 5.93
CA GLY A 10 -2.66 -18.30 4.50
C GLY A 10 -1.97 -17.28 3.57
N ALA A 11 -1.17 -16.37 4.14
CA ALA A 11 -0.81 -15.15 3.45
C ALA A 11 0.10 -15.33 2.26
N LYS A 12 1.00 -16.30 2.32
CA LYS A 12 2.01 -16.52 1.28
C LYS A 12 1.36 -16.86 -0.06
N ASP A 13 0.42 -17.79 -0.07
CA ASP A 13 -0.19 -18.26 -1.32
C ASP A 13 -1.12 -17.19 -1.90
N SER A 14 -1.99 -16.58 -1.08
CA SER A 14 -2.84 -15.48 -1.52
C SER A 14 -2.03 -14.28 -2.03
N LEU A 15 -0.89 -13.95 -1.40
CA LEU A 15 -0.05 -12.87 -1.90
C LEU A 15 0.65 -13.24 -3.20
N LYS A 16 1.14 -14.47 -3.33
CA LYS A 16 1.73 -14.96 -4.58
C LYS A 16 0.72 -14.88 -5.71
N GLU A 17 -0.52 -15.29 -5.49
CA GLU A 17 -1.58 -15.15 -6.49
C GLU A 17 -1.86 -13.68 -6.81
N ALA A 18 -1.94 -12.81 -5.79
CA ALA A 18 -2.26 -11.40 -5.99
C ALA A 18 -1.16 -10.60 -6.70
N VAL A 19 0.12 -10.94 -6.48
CA VAL A 19 1.26 -10.20 -7.05
C VAL A 19 1.86 -10.88 -8.27
N ILE A 20 2.11 -12.19 -8.18
CA ILE A 20 2.87 -12.92 -9.18
C ILE A 20 1.99 -13.31 -10.37
N PHE A 21 0.72 -13.69 -10.15
CA PHE A 21 -0.12 -14.17 -11.25
C PHE A 21 -0.47 -13.06 -12.25
N PRO A 22 -0.77 -11.81 -11.86
CA PRO A 22 -0.94 -10.72 -12.82
C PRO A 22 0.26 -10.49 -13.71
N ILE A 23 1.47 -10.64 -13.17
CA ILE A 23 2.73 -10.44 -13.90
C ILE A 23 3.02 -11.65 -14.82
N LYS A 24 2.86 -12.88 -14.32
CA LYS A 24 3.16 -14.11 -15.08
C LYS A 24 2.08 -14.46 -16.10
N PHE A 25 0.82 -14.14 -15.83
CA PHE A 25 -0.33 -14.55 -16.63
C PHE A 25 -1.30 -13.38 -16.88
N PRO A 26 -0.85 -12.27 -17.50
CA PRO A 26 -1.70 -11.09 -17.75
C PRO A 26 -2.98 -11.42 -18.53
N GLN A 27 -2.96 -12.44 -19.39
CA GLN A 27 -4.11 -12.92 -20.15
C GLN A 27 -5.28 -13.41 -19.27
N LEU A 28 -4.99 -13.86 -18.04
CA LEU A 28 -6.01 -14.30 -17.09
C LEU A 28 -6.76 -13.11 -16.45
N PHE A 29 -6.21 -11.91 -16.55
CA PHE A 29 -6.74 -10.71 -15.94
C PHE A 29 -7.33 -9.75 -16.97
N THR A 30 -8.21 -10.29 -17.82
CA THR A 30 -8.94 -9.54 -18.84
C THR A 30 -10.43 -9.47 -18.50
N GLY A 31 -11.10 -8.40 -18.94
CA GLY A 31 -12.53 -8.19 -18.68
C GLY A 31 -12.86 -7.94 -17.21
N LYS A 32 -13.69 -8.80 -16.59
CA LYS A 32 -14.15 -8.62 -15.20
C LYS A 32 -13.12 -9.03 -14.14
N ARG A 33 -12.10 -9.81 -14.52
CA ARG A 33 -11.06 -10.25 -13.59
C ARG A 33 -9.92 -9.25 -13.68
N THR A 34 -9.89 -8.29 -12.76
CA THR A 34 -8.79 -7.33 -12.64
C THR A 34 -7.77 -7.80 -11.60
N PRO A 35 -6.49 -7.45 -11.77
CA PRO A 35 -5.51 -7.68 -10.72
C PRO A 35 -5.87 -6.88 -9.47
N TRP A 36 -5.24 -7.22 -8.35
CA TRP A 36 -5.47 -6.51 -7.10
C TRP A 36 -4.64 -5.23 -7.11
N ASN A 37 -5.24 -4.13 -6.69
CA ASN A 37 -4.58 -2.82 -6.69
C ASN A 37 -4.16 -2.42 -5.27
N GLY A 38 -4.64 -3.16 -4.25
CA GLY A 38 -4.39 -2.91 -2.84
C GLY A 38 -4.51 -4.17 -2.00
N ILE A 39 -3.54 -4.38 -1.11
CA ILE A 39 -3.54 -5.45 -0.10
C ILE A 39 -3.18 -4.84 1.26
N LEU A 40 -3.91 -5.23 2.30
CA LEU A 40 -3.62 -4.83 3.67
C LEU A 40 -3.18 -6.03 4.50
N PHE A 41 -1.98 -5.96 5.06
CA PHE A 41 -1.49 -6.84 6.11
C PHE A 41 -1.85 -6.31 7.48
N TYR A 42 -2.38 -7.20 8.31
CA TYR A 42 -2.65 -6.88 9.70
C TYR A 42 -2.18 -8.01 10.62
N GLY A 43 -2.11 -7.72 11.92
CA GLY A 43 -1.81 -8.70 12.96
C GLY A 43 -0.71 -8.23 13.91
N PRO A 44 -0.35 -9.02 14.93
CA PRO A 44 0.59 -8.60 15.97
C PRO A 44 1.96 -8.13 15.43
N PRO A 45 2.65 -7.21 16.13
CA PRO A 45 4.02 -6.85 15.79
C PRO A 45 4.94 -8.07 15.87
N GLY A 46 6.01 -8.08 15.08
CA GLY A 46 6.97 -9.19 15.05
C GLY A 46 6.51 -10.43 14.26
N THR A 47 5.38 -10.36 13.56
CA THR A 47 4.88 -11.48 12.71
C THR A 47 5.51 -11.55 11.31
N GLY A 48 6.50 -10.70 11.02
CA GLY A 48 7.26 -10.74 9.78
C GLY A 48 6.53 -10.18 8.56
N LYS A 49 5.59 -9.23 8.72
CA LYS A 49 4.88 -8.57 7.60
C LYS A 49 5.85 -7.92 6.61
N SER A 50 6.77 -7.10 7.10
CA SER A 50 7.77 -6.42 6.27
C SER A 50 8.74 -7.43 5.62
N TYR A 51 9.07 -8.52 6.32
CA TYR A 51 9.85 -9.63 5.75
C TYR A 51 9.12 -10.37 4.63
N LEU A 52 7.82 -10.64 4.82
CA LEU A 52 6.97 -11.25 3.80
C LEU A 52 6.90 -10.36 2.56
N THR A 53 6.70 -9.06 2.73
CA THR A 53 6.72 -8.08 1.62
C THR A 53 8.02 -8.18 0.83
N GLN A 54 9.18 -8.14 1.49
CA GLN A 54 10.47 -8.23 0.81
C GLN A 54 10.66 -9.55 0.05
N ALA A 55 10.16 -10.67 0.60
CA ALA A 55 10.21 -11.95 -0.08
C ALA A 55 9.41 -11.94 -1.38
N ILE A 56 8.19 -11.39 -1.38
CA ILE A 56 7.37 -11.28 -2.59
C ILE A 56 7.96 -10.29 -3.60
N VAL A 57 8.47 -9.14 -3.17
CA VAL A 57 9.14 -8.17 -4.05
C VAL A 57 10.27 -8.84 -4.83
N THR A 58 11.10 -9.62 -4.12
CA THR A 58 12.20 -10.38 -4.69
C THR A 58 11.71 -11.39 -5.73
N GLU A 59 10.61 -12.08 -5.45
CA GLU A 59 10.02 -13.08 -6.36
C GLU A 59 9.33 -12.43 -7.58
N ALA A 60 8.70 -11.27 -7.39
CA ALA A 60 7.95 -10.54 -8.41
C ALA A 60 8.84 -9.75 -9.38
N LYS A 61 10.13 -9.53 -9.05
CA LYS A 61 11.07 -8.72 -9.84
C LYS A 61 10.50 -7.34 -10.24
N SER A 62 9.70 -6.76 -9.35
CA SER A 62 9.03 -5.47 -9.56
C SER A 62 9.79 -4.37 -8.85
N THR A 63 9.64 -3.13 -9.33
CA THR A 63 10.20 -1.97 -8.65
C THR A 63 9.54 -1.82 -7.29
N PHE A 64 10.32 -1.58 -6.23
CA PHE A 64 9.81 -1.52 -4.87
C PHE A 64 10.07 -0.16 -4.22
N PHE A 65 9.00 0.46 -3.77
CA PHE A 65 9.03 1.67 -2.97
C PHE A 65 8.51 1.34 -1.58
N SER A 66 9.23 1.77 -0.54
CA SER A 66 8.84 1.54 0.84
C SER A 66 8.83 2.85 1.58
N ILE A 67 7.76 3.11 2.33
CA ILE A 67 7.61 4.30 3.15
C ILE A 67 6.98 3.95 4.50
N SER A 68 7.50 4.54 5.58
CA SER A 68 6.80 4.52 6.86
C SER A 68 5.88 5.73 6.95
N SER A 69 4.66 5.46 7.40
CA SER A 69 3.66 6.48 7.70
C SER A 69 4.14 7.47 8.78
N CYS A 70 4.95 7.02 9.74
CA CYS A 70 5.56 7.88 10.75
C CYS A 70 6.64 8.81 10.16
N ASP A 71 7.39 8.35 9.15
CA ASP A 71 8.39 9.18 8.46
C ASP A 71 7.76 10.32 7.64
N LEU A 72 6.58 10.07 7.06
CA LEU A 72 5.80 11.08 6.35
C LEU A 72 5.37 12.23 7.27
N ILE A 73 4.92 11.90 8.49
CA ILE A 73 4.39 12.87 9.46
C ILE A 73 5.51 13.64 10.17
N SER A 74 6.61 12.97 10.53
CA SER A 74 7.66 13.53 11.41
C SER A 74 8.64 14.47 10.72
N LYS A 75 8.95 14.26 9.44
CA LYS A 75 10.04 15.00 8.76
C LYS A 75 9.60 16.28 8.04
N TRP A 76 8.31 16.49 7.80
CA TRP A 76 7.90 17.40 6.72
C TRP A 76 6.75 18.33 7.10
N GLN A 77 7.08 19.42 7.79
CA GLN A 77 6.12 20.45 8.21
C GLN A 77 5.73 21.44 7.07
N GLY A 78 5.91 21.09 5.79
CA GLY A 78 5.64 22.05 4.70
C GLY A 78 5.48 21.56 3.25
N ASP A 79 5.92 20.34 2.88
CA ASP A 79 5.78 19.84 1.48
C ASP A 79 5.52 18.32 1.41
N SER A 80 4.68 17.83 2.32
CA SER A 80 4.43 16.40 2.46
C SER A 80 3.48 15.84 1.38
N GLU A 81 2.61 16.67 0.79
CA GLU A 81 1.74 16.28 -0.32
C GLU A 81 2.52 16.02 -1.61
N GLY A 82 3.54 16.84 -1.89
CA GLY A 82 4.40 16.71 -3.06
C GLY A 82 5.15 15.37 -3.10
N LEU A 83 5.60 14.88 -1.94
CA LEU A 83 6.28 13.59 -1.84
C LEU A 83 5.37 12.40 -2.14
N ILE A 84 4.11 12.42 -1.69
CA ILE A 84 3.16 11.35 -2.02
C ILE A 84 2.90 11.36 -3.53
N LYS A 85 2.69 12.53 -4.14
CA LYS A 85 2.52 12.64 -5.59
C LYS A 85 3.72 12.08 -6.35
N GLN A 86 4.93 12.50 -5.98
CA GLN A 86 6.16 12.02 -6.60
C GLN A 86 6.36 10.51 -6.42
N LEU A 87 6.05 9.97 -5.23
CA LEU A 87 6.11 8.53 -4.96
C LEU A 87 5.22 7.74 -5.93
N PHE A 88 3.97 8.18 -6.09
CA PHE A 88 3.03 7.53 -7.01
C PHE A 88 3.45 7.74 -8.47
N GLU A 89 3.92 8.93 -8.85
CA GLU A 89 4.43 9.21 -10.19
C GLU A 89 5.60 8.29 -10.55
N PHE A 90 6.61 8.17 -9.68
CA PHE A 90 7.72 7.24 -9.89
C PHE A 90 7.26 5.77 -9.94
N ALA A 91 6.28 5.40 -9.11
CA ALA A 91 5.70 4.06 -9.16
C ALA A 91 4.98 3.79 -10.49
N HIS A 92 4.26 4.78 -11.03
CA HIS A 92 3.59 4.69 -12.32
C HIS A 92 4.56 4.62 -13.51
N GLU A 93 5.67 5.35 -13.46
CA GLU A 93 6.74 5.29 -14.46
C GLU A 93 7.51 3.97 -14.40
N SER A 94 7.60 3.34 -13.23
CA SER A 94 8.40 2.14 -12.97
C SER A 94 7.59 0.84 -12.96
N LYS A 95 6.42 0.81 -13.60
CA LYS A 95 5.55 -0.38 -13.68
C LYS A 95 6.27 -1.59 -14.32
N PRO A 96 6.11 -2.83 -13.79
CA PRO A 96 5.31 -3.19 -12.62
C PRO A 96 6.01 -2.75 -11.32
N SER A 97 5.24 -2.13 -10.43
CA SER A 97 5.76 -1.56 -9.18
C SER A 97 4.89 -1.90 -7.97
N ILE A 98 5.54 -1.90 -6.81
CA ILE A 98 4.94 -2.19 -5.51
C ILE A 98 5.27 -1.02 -4.57
N ILE A 99 4.24 -0.39 -4.00
CA ILE A 99 4.36 0.62 -2.95
C ILE A 99 4.01 -0.04 -1.63
N PHE A 100 4.95 -0.10 -0.68
CA PHE A 100 4.71 -0.59 0.67
C PHE A 100 4.65 0.55 1.68
N ILE A 101 3.54 0.60 2.40
CA ILE A 101 3.24 1.59 3.44
C ILE A 101 3.19 0.86 4.77
N ASP A 102 4.26 0.99 5.55
CA ASP A 102 4.30 0.43 6.90
C ASP A 102 3.62 1.37 7.90
N GLU A 103 3.14 0.79 9.00
CA GLU A 103 2.45 1.50 10.09
C GLU A 103 1.31 2.40 9.59
N ILE A 104 0.50 1.89 8.65
CA ILE A 104 -0.61 2.66 8.05
C ILE A 104 -1.65 3.07 9.10
N ASP A 105 -1.68 2.39 10.25
CA ASP A 105 -2.46 2.78 11.42
C ASP A 105 -2.06 4.13 12.00
N SER A 106 -0.81 4.55 11.87
CA SER A 106 -0.41 5.92 12.27
C SER A 106 -1.07 7.00 11.40
N LEU A 107 -1.38 6.69 10.13
CA LEU A 107 -2.19 7.55 9.25
C LEU A 107 -3.70 7.30 9.43
N ALA A 108 -4.12 6.08 9.79
CA ALA A 108 -5.53 5.73 9.96
C ALA A 108 -6.09 6.05 11.36
N GLY A 109 -5.25 6.50 12.30
CA GLY A 109 -5.64 6.84 13.66
C GLY A 109 -6.86 7.77 13.70
N SER A 110 -7.82 7.42 14.58
CA SER A 110 -9.09 8.12 14.78
C SER A 110 -8.87 9.62 14.90
N ARG A 111 -9.82 10.41 14.37
CA ARG A 111 -9.91 11.88 14.47
C ARG A 111 -9.77 12.34 15.93
N ASN A 112 -8.54 12.38 16.43
CA ASN A 112 -8.25 12.87 17.77
C ASN A 112 -8.15 14.39 17.67
N GLU A 113 -8.67 15.08 18.68
CA GLU A 113 -8.75 16.55 18.79
C GLU A 113 -7.37 17.27 18.83
N GLY A 114 -6.28 16.59 18.46
CA GLY A 114 -4.92 17.13 18.35
C GLY A 114 -4.20 16.77 17.05
N GLU A 115 -4.92 16.29 16.03
CA GLU A 115 -4.33 16.04 14.72
C GLU A 115 -3.92 17.35 14.04
N SER A 116 -2.65 17.42 13.59
CA SER A 116 -2.15 18.55 12.79
C SER A 116 -2.82 18.57 11.41
N GLU A 117 -3.13 19.77 10.90
CA GLU A 117 -3.60 20.00 9.52
C GLU A 117 -2.68 19.32 8.48
N GLY A 118 -1.36 19.30 8.72
CA GLY A 118 -0.41 18.62 7.83
C GLY A 118 -0.60 17.10 7.77
N SER A 119 -0.88 16.45 8.91
CA SER A 119 -1.21 15.02 8.95
C SER A 119 -2.50 14.73 8.16
N ARG A 120 -3.51 15.59 8.32
CA ARG A 120 -4.78 15.46 7.61
C ARG A 120 -4.60 15.58 6.09
N GLN A 121 -3.80 16.54 5.64
CA GLN A 121 -3.46 16.74 4.22
C GLN A 121 -2.77 15.52 3.61
N ILE A 122 -1.76 14.97 4.29
CA ILE A 122 -1.05 13.74 3.88
C ILE A 122 -2.02 12.58 3.69
N LYS A 123 -2.93 12.34 4.65
CA LYS A 123 -3.93 11.28 4.53
C LYS A 123 -4.83 11.46 3.32
N MET A 124 -5.30 12.69 3.09
CA MET A 124 -6.18 12.99 1.97
C MET A 124 -5.47 12.74 0.64
N GLU A 125 -4.23 13.21 0.50
CA GLU A 125 -3.44 12.96 -0.72
C GLU A 125 -3.20 11.46 -0.93
N LEU A 126 -2.83 10.72 0.13
CA LEU A 126 -2.65 9.27 0.03
C LEU A 126 -3.94 8.57 -0.44
N LEU A 127 -5.09 8.92 0.14
CA LEU A 127 -6.39 8.36 -0.27
C LEU A 127 -6.73 8.70 -1.72
N VAL A 128 -6.44 9.92 -2.18
CA VAL A 128 -6.66 10.36 -3.56
C VAL A 128 -5.82 9.52 -4.53
N GLN A 129 -4.53 9.34 -4.24
CA GLN A 129 -3.62 8.54 -5.05
C GLN A 129 -4.00 7.05 -5.04
N MET A 130 -4.33 6.48 -3.88
CA MET A 130 -4.76 5.09 -3.77
C MET A 130 -6.03 4.81 -4.59
N ASN A 131 -6.97 5.76 -4.64
CA ASN A 131 -8.18 5.65 -5.46
C ASN A 131 -7.91 5.75 -6.97
N GLY A 132 -6.71 6.13 -7.39
CA GLY A 132 -6.37 6.34 -8.81
C GLY A 132 -7.09 7.55 -9.40
N VAL A 133 -7.36 8.58 -8.58
CA VAL A 133 -7.99 9.81 -9.09
C VAL A 133 -6.97 10.53 -9.97
N GLY A 134 -7.19 10.49 -11.29
CA GLY A 134 -6.35 11.14 -12.29
C GLY A 134 -5.32 10.24 -12.99
N GLN A 135 -5.03 9.04 -12.46
CA GLN A 135 -4.15 8.05 -13.11
C GLN A 135 -4.62 6.61 -12.85
N ASP A 136 -4.45 5.73 -13.85
CA ASP A 136 -4.78 4.32 -13.71
C ASP A 136 -3.68 3.57 -12.92
N ASN A 137 -4.09 3.01 -11.78
CA ASN A 137 -3.27 2.18 -10.89
C ASN A 137 -3.01 0.77 -11.45
N THR A 138 -3.46 0.45 -12.67
CA THR A 138 -3.07 -0.79 -13.36
C THR A 138 -1.55 -0.94 -13.41
N GLY A 139 -1.03 -2.03 -12.85
CA GLY A 139 0.41 -2.31 -12.76
C GLY A 139 1.12 -1.71 -11.54
N VAL A 140 0.40 -1.00 -10.67
CA VAL A 140 0.88 -0.55 -9.36
C VAL A 140 0.11 -1.32 -8.27
N LEU A 141 0.85 -2.00 -7.40
CA LEU A 141 0.29 -2.68 -6.24
C LEU A 141 0.60 -1.89 -4.98
N ILE A 142 -0.43 -1.51 -4.22
CA ILE A 142 -0.26 -0.87 -2.92
C ILE A 142 -0.36 -1.93 -1.82
N LEU A 143 0.65 -2.02 -0.97
CA LEU A 143 0.71 -2.92 0.19
C LEU A 143 0.72 -2.08 1.46
N GLY A 144 -0.30 -2.20 2.30
CA GLY A 144 -0.32 -1.59 3.63
C GLY A 144 0.03 -2.61 4.71
N ALA A 145 0.69 -2.19 5.78
CA ALA A 145 0.85 -2.99 7.00
C ALA A 145 0.38 -2.21 8.23
N THR A 146 -0.36 -2.88 9.11
CA THR A 146 -0.81 -2.36 10.40
C THR A 146 -0.58 -3.39 11.51
N ASN A 147 -0.23 -2.90 12.70
CA ASN A 147 -0.12 -3.72 13.90
C ASN A 147 -1.40 -3.68 14.75
N ILE A 148 -2.39 -2.87 14.36
CA ILE A 148 -3.63 -2.59 15.09
C ILE A 148 -4.84 -3.02 14.24
N PRO A 149 -5.14 -4.34 14.14
CA PRO A 149 -6.22 -4.83 13.29
C PRO A 149 -7.62 -4.31 13.67
N TRP A 150 -7.82 -3.90 14.92
CA TRP A 150 -9.11 -3.42 15.42
C TRP A 150 -9.39 -1.94 15.14
N GLN A 151 -8.44 -1.18 14.58
CA GLN A 151 -8.64 0.25 14.26
C GLN A 151 -8.89 0.54 12.78
N VAL A 152 -8.60 -0.39 11.87
CA VAL A 152 -8.66 -0.15 10.40
C VAL A 152 -10.02 -0.54 9.79
N ALA A 153 -11.04 -0.83 10.60
CA ALA A 153 -12.39 -1.08 10.12
C ALA A 153 -13.43 -0.46 11.07
N THR A 154 -13.86 0.76 10.77
CA THR A 154 -15.24 1.23 11.05
C THR A 154 -15.65 2.22 9.98
#